data_AF-A0A5C8MRP7-F1
#
_entry.id   AF-A0A5C8MRP7-F1
#
_cell.length_a   1.000
_cell.length_b   1.000
_cell.length_c   1.000
_cell.angle_alpha   90.00
_cell.angle_beta   90.00
_cell.angle_gamma   90.00
#
_symmetry.space_group_name_H-M   'P 1'
#
loop_
_entity.id
_entity.type
_entity.pdbx_description
1 polymer ?
#
loop_
_entity_poly.entity_id
_entity_poly.type
_entity_poly.pdbx_seq_one_letter_code
_entity_poly.pdbx_strand_id
1 'polypeptide(L)'
;DPLEQHGRRYQVRQFVEKPAPGTAPSNLAIMGRYILTPEIFLFLEKQEAGAGGEIQLTDAIQKLNEIQRVFAYEFEGKRYDVGEKIGFIKTTIEFALQYEELREDLIQFMEQVLKREKDFGGV
;
A
#
# COMPACT_ATOMS: atom_id res chain seq x y z
N ASP A 1 -7.38 8.75 -9.98
CA ASP A 1 -7.32 9.34 -11.33
C ASP A 1 -6.52 10.64 -11.30
N PRO A 2 -5.28 10.68 -11.82
CA PRO A 2 -4.47 11.91 -11.90
C PRO A 2 -4.98 12.88 -12.98
N LEU A 3 -4.98 14.18 -12.69
CA LEU A 3 -5.29 15.27 -13.63
C LEU A 3 -4.03 15.84 -14.28
N GLU A 4 -3.14 16.38 -13.46
CA GLU A 4 -1.91 17.06 -13.87
C GLU A 4 -0.74 16.58 -13.01
N GLN A 5 0.43 16.47 -13.62
CA GLN A 5 1.65 16.01 -12.95
C GLN A 5 2.72 17.11 -12.98
N HIS A 6 3.31 17.39 -11.82
CA HIS A 6 4.50 18.23 -11.67
C HIS A 6 5.53 17.50 -10.83
N GLY A 7 6.56 16.94 -11.49
CA GLY A 7 7.51 16.03 -10.85
C GLY A 7 6.77 14.80 -10.31
N ARG A 8 6.90 14.51 -9.01
CA ARG A 8 6.21 13.39 -8.34
C ARG A 8 4.87 13.78 -7.71
N ARG A 9 4.43 15.02 -7.89
CA ARG A 9 3.15 15.50 -7.36
C ARG A 9 2.10 15.46 -8.45
N TYR A 10 0.95 14.91 -8.12
CA TYR A 10 -0.21 14.79 -9.00
C TYR A 10 -1.37 15.56 -8.40
N GLN A 11 -2.01 16.43 -9.17
CA GLN A 11 -3.37 16.87 -8.84
C GLN A 11 -4.31 15.70 -9.12
N VAL A 12 -5.21 15.36 -8.19
CA VAL A 12 -6.07 14.18 -8.32
C VAL A 12 -7.49 14.59 -8.69
N ARG A 13 -8.08 13.93 -9.69
CA ARG A 13 -9.50 14.07 -10.06
C ARG A 13 -10.40 13.34 -9.08
N GLN A 14 -10.04 12.08 -8.85
CA GLN A 14 -10.88 11.13 -8.16
C GLN A 14 -10.05 10.12 -7.38
N PHE A 15 -10.46 9.88 -6.15
CA PHE A 15 -10.04 8.79 -5.29
C PHE A 15 -11.14 7.71 -5.28
N VAL A 16 -10.74 6.44 -5.35
CA VAL A 16 -11.67 5.30 -5.37
C VAL A 16 -11.15 4.26 -4.39
N GLU A 17 -11.94 3.93 -3.36
CA GLU A 17 -11.61 2.87 -2.40
C GLU A 17 -11.84 1.50 -3.05
N LYS A 18 -10.80 0.64 -3.03
CA LYS A 18 -10.86 -0.78 -3.46
C LYS A 18 -11.66 -0.98 -4.77
N PRO A 19 -11.22 -0.41 -5.91
CA PRO A 19 -11.90 -0.59 -7.18
C PRO A 19 -12.00 -2.07 -7.56
N ALA A 20 -13.07 -2.43 -8.25
CA ALA A 20 -13.23 -3.77 -8.80
C ALA A 20 -12.09 -4.11 -9.78
N PRO A 21 -11.74 -5.39 -9.95
CA PRO A 21 -10.75 -5.79 -10.94
C PRO A 21 -11.10 -5.24 -12.33
N GLY A 22 -10.13 -4.56 -12.95
CA GLY A 22 -10.30 -3.95 -14.28
C GLY A 22 -10.99 -2.58 -14.31
N THR A 23 -11.44 -2.03 -13.17
CA THR A 23 -12.09 -0.71 -13.11
C THR A 23 -11.22 0.38 -12.49
N ALA A 24 -9.99 0.05 -12.09
CA ALA A 24 -9.07 1.01 -11.51
C ALA A 24 -8.72 2.12 -12.52
N PRO A 25 -8.90 3.40 -12.16
CA PRO A 25 -8.67 4.51 -13.08
C PRO A 25 -7.18 4.78 -13.35
N SER A 26 -6.28 4.20 -12.55
CA SER A 26 -4.83 4.32 -12.69
C SER A 26 -4.12 3.17 -11.96
N ASN A 27 -2.81 3.02 -12.21
CA ASN A 27 -1.92 2.14 -11.46
C ASN A 27 -1.33 2.79 -10.19
N LEU A 28 -1.75 4.00 -9.83
CA LEU A 28 -1.35 4.68 -8.59
C LEU A 28 -2.21 4.20 -7.41
N ALA A 29 -1.57 3.59 -6.42
CA ALA A 29 -2.23 3.10 -5.20
C ALA A 29 -1.92 3.97 -3.98
N ILE A 30 -2.90 4.14 -3.09
CA ILE A 30 -2.74 4.90 -1.84
C ILE A 30 -1.97 4.05 -0.82
N MET A 31 -0.91 4.63 -0.24
CA MET A 31 0.03 3.93 0.66
C MET A 31 -0.33 4.03 2.15
N GLY A 32 -1.41 4.74 2.50
CA GLY A 32 -1.76 4.98 3.91
C GLY A 32 -0.86 6.02 4.57
N ARG A 33 -0.43 7.05 3.84
CA ARG A 33 0.31 8.21 4.38
C ARG A 33 -0.37 9.48 3.90
N TYR A 34 -0.77 10.32 4.83
CA TYR A 34 -1.62 11.46 4.55
C TYR A 34 -1.15 12.68 5.34
N ILE A 35 -1.21 13.84 4.71
CA ILE A 35 -1.17 15.14 5.37
C ILE A 35 -2.53 15.76 5.04
N LEU A 36 -3.41 15.82 6.04
CA LEU A 36 -4.80 16.22 5.86
C LEU A 36 -5.02 17.58 6.55
N THR A 37 -5.72 18.47 5.86
CA THR A 37 -6.17 19.70 6.49
C THR A 37 -7.35 19.40 7.43
N PRO A 38 -7.59 20.21 8.48
CA PRO A 38 -8.62 19.93 9.48
C PRO A 38 -10.04 19.77 8.92
N GLU A 39 -10.34 20.36 7.76
CA GLU A 39 -11.65 20.26 7.10
C GLU A 39 -12.06 18.82 6.79
N ILE A 40 -11.12 17.87 6.75
CA ILE A 40 -11.43 16.44 6.60
C ILE A 40 -12.40 15.94 7.69
N PHE A 41 -12.31 16.48 8.92
CA PHE A 41 -13.14 16.05 10.03
C PHE A 41 -14.63 16.33 9.79
N LEU A 42 -14.97 17.40 9.07
CA LEU A 42 -16.35 17.73 8.69
C LEU A 42 -16.97 16.64 7.80
N PHE A 43 -16.15 16.01 6.96
CA PHE A 43 -16.59 14.93 6.08
C PHE A 43 -16.65 13.61 6.82
N LEU A 44 -15.65 13.30 7.65
CA LEU A 44 -15.62 12.09 8.46
C LEU A 44 -16.81 12.01 9.44
N GLU A 45 -17.18 13.12 10.08
CA GLU A 45 -18.30 13.17 11.04
C GLU A 45 -19.65 12.85 10.39
N LYS A 46 -19.84 13.24 9.12
CA LYS A 46 -21.10 13.07 8.39
C LYS A 46 -21.13 11.82 7.52
N GLN A 47 -20.07 11.02 7.54
CA GLN A 47 -19.91 9.94 6.58
C GLN A 47 -20.62 8.68 7.03
N GLU A 48 -21.36 8.09 6.09
CA GLU A 48 -21.97 6.78 6.23
C GLU A 48 -20.97 5.66 5.90
N ALA A 49 -21.28 4.45 6.36
CA ALA A 49 -20.48 3.27 6.04
C ALA A 49 -20.42 3.03 4.52
N GLY A 50 -19.21 2.87 3.99
CA GLY A 50 -18.93 2.62 2.59
C GLY A 50 -18.54 1.17 2.34
N ALA A 51 -17.45 0.97 1.58
CA ALA A 51 -16.92 -0.34 1.26
C ALA A 51 -16.66 -1.17 2.54
N GLY A 52 -17.15 -2.42 2.55
CA GLY A 52 -16.97 -3.33 3.69
C GLY A 52 -17.79 -2.99 4.94
N GLY A 53 -18.69 -2.00 4.88
CA GLY A 53 -19.48 -1.58 6.04
C GLY A 53 -18.72 -0.69 7.03
N GLU A 54 -17.60 -0.12 6.62
CA GLU A 54 -16.74 0.74 7.44
C GLU A 54 -16.81 2.20 6.97
N ILE A 55 -16.50 3.14 7.86
CA ILE A 55 -16.30 4.55 7.50
C ILE A 55 -14.91 4.69 6.85
N GLN A 56 -14.88 4.86 5.52
CA GLN A 56 -13.64 4.87 4.74
C GLN A 56 -13.02 6.27 4.62
N LEU A 57 -11.75 6.41 5.00
CA LEU A 57 -11.03 7.68 4.85
C LEU A 57 -10.94 8.15 3.39
N THR A 58 -10.82 7.22 2.43
CA THR A 58 -10.73 7.52 0.99
C THR A 58 -11.95 8.27 0.47
N ASP A 59 -13.15 7.90 0.93
CA ASP A 59 -14.39 8.58 0.54
C ASP A 59 -14.46 10.00 1.12
N ALA A 60 -13.98 10.20 2.35
CA ALA A 60 -13.89 11.53 2.96
C ALA A 60 -12.89 12.43 2.20
N ILE A 61 -11.75 11.87 1.80
CA ILE A 61 -10.75 12.58 0.97
C ILE A 61 -11.36 12.94 -0.39
N GLN A 62 -12.15 12.06 -0.99
CA GLN A 62 -12.84 12.36 -2.24
C GLN A 62 -13.81 13.53 -2.10
N LYS A 63 -14.64 13.55 -1.05
CA LYS A 63 -15.55 14.68 -0.77
C LYS A 63 -14.78 15.97 -0.50
N LEU A 64 -13.65 15.89 0.22
CA LEU A 64 -12.75 17.02 0.40
C LEU A 64 -12.23 17.54 -0.94
N ASN A 65 -11.89 16.63 -1.86
CA ASN A 65 -11.36 16.95 -3.19
C ASN A 65 -12.35 17.72 -4.09
N GLU A 66 -13.64 17.62 -3.81
CA GLU A 66 -14.69 18.35 -4.55
C GLU A 66 -14.72 19.85 -4.18
N ILE A 67 -14.29 20.20 -2.98
CA ILE A 67 -14.27 21.60 -2.50
C ILE A 67 -12.89 22.23 -2.50
N GLN A 68 -11.82 21.43 -2.33
CA GLN A 68 -10.44 21.89 -2.33
C GLN A 68 -9.56 20.91 -3.09
N ARG A 69 -8.50 21.39 -3.74
CA ARG A 69 -7.63 20.51 -4.52
C ARG A 69 -6.80 19.61 -3.59
N VAL A 70 -6.94 18.30 -3.75
CA VAL A 70 -6.09 17.30 -3.11
C VAL A 70 -5.02 16.83 -4.09
N PHE A 71 -3.81 16.64 -3.57
CA PHE A 71 -2.66 16.20 -4.35
C PHE A 71 -2.18 14.82 -3.86
N ALA A 72 -1.80 13.96 -4.80
CA ALA A 72 -1.05 12.74 -4.52
C ALA A 72 0.45 13.02 -4.68
N TYR A 73 1.26 12.31 -3.90
CA TYR A 73 2.72 12.31 -4.03
C TYR A 73 3.20 10.89 -4.29
N GLU A 74 3.87 10.70 -5.42
CA GLU A 74 4.51 9.44 -5.77
C GLU A 74 5.78 9.27 -4.93
N PHE A 75 5.67 8.44 -3.90
CA PHE A 75 6.79 8.11 -3.04
C PHE A 75 7.80 7.22 -3.78
N GLU A 76 9.08 7.51 -3.59
CA GLU A 76 10.17 6.65 -4.05
C GLU A 76 10.75 5.87 -2.88
N GLY A 77 10.71 4.55 -3.01
CA GLY A 77 11.27 3.62 -2.05
C GLY A 77 10.63 2.25 -2.18
N LYS A 78 11.09 1.30 -1.37
CA LYS A 78 10.53 -0.04 -1.35
C LYS A 78 9.33 -0.10 -0.41
N ARG A 79 8.17 -0.50 -0.95
CA ARG A 79 6.98 -0.82 -0.16
C ARG A 79 7.12 -2.25 0.38
N TYR A 80 6.91 -2.39 1.68
CA TYR A 80 6.71 -3.67 2.33
C TYR A 80 5.25 -3.78 2.78
N ASP A 81 4.53 -4.75 2.22
CA ASP A 81 3.16 -5.03 2.62
C ASP A 81 3.15 -6.15 3.65
N VAL A 82 3.13 -5.78 4.94
CA VAL A 82 3.16 -6.73 6.05
C VAL A 82 1.76 -7.17 6.48
N GLY A 83 0.70 -6.68 5.84
CA GLY A 83 -0.68 -7.10 6.10
C GLY A 83 -0.99 -8.49 5.57
N GLU A 84 -0.30 -8.90 4.49
CA GLU A 84 -0.43 -10.21 3.88
C GLU A 84 0.61 -11.20 4.40
N LYS A 85 0.22 -12.46 4.63
CA LYS A 85 1.09 -13.49 5.25
C LYS A 85 2.42 -13.66 4.51
N ILE A 86 2.37 -13.76 3.19
CA ILE A 86 3.58 -13.93 2.37
C ILE A 86 4.42 -12.64 2.34
N GLY A 87 3.77 -11.48 2.38
CA GLY A 87 4.44 -10.18 2.42
C GLY A 87 5.18 -9.98 3.74
N PHE A 88 4.57 -10.37 4.86
CA PHE A 88 5.21 -10.42 6.17
C PHE A 88 6.47 -11.29 6.17
N ILE A 89 6.38 -12.53 5.68
CA ILE A 89 7.53 -13.46 5.64
C ILE A 89 8.66 -12.90 4.77
N LYS A 90 8.35 -12.42 3.56
CA LYS A 90 9.33 -11.81 2.66
C LYS A 90 10.02 -10.61 3.29
N THR A 91 9.24 -9.73 3.90
CA THR A 91 9.75 -8.53 4.60
C THR A 91 10.71 -8.93 5.71
N THR A 92 10.32 -9.88 6.57
CA THR A 92 11.16 -10.34 7.67
C THR A 92 12.48 -10.93 7.18
N ILE A 93 12.46 -11.75 6.12
CA ILE A 93 13.69 -12.31 5.52
C ILE A 93 14.58 -11.20 4.97
N GLU A 94 14.02 -10.26 4.21
CA GLU A 94 14.80 -9.17 3.62
C GLU A 94 15.46 -8.28 4.67
N PHE A 95 14.73 -7.92 5.73
CA PHE A 95 15.31 -7.15 6.83
C PHE A 95 16.35 -7.96 7.61
N ALA A 96 16.13 -9.25 7.86
CA ALA A 96 17.10 -10.10 8.53
C ALA A 96 18.43 -10.19 7.75
N LEU A 97 18.37 -10.26 6.41
CA LEU A 97 19.53 -10.29 5.54
C LEU A 97 20.34 -8.98 5.52
N GLN A 98 19.82 -7.88 6.08
CA GLN A 98 20.55 -6.62 6.23
C GLN A 98 21.47 -6.61 7.47
N TYR A 99 21.25 -7.52 8.43
CA TYR A 99 22.10 -7.64 9.62
C TYR A 99 23.24 -8.61 9.33
N GLU A 100 24.49 -8.10 9.36
CA GLU A 100 25.69 -8.88 9.03
C GLU A 100 25.79 -10.17 9.88
N GLU A 101 25.45 -10.08 11.17
CA GLU A 101 25.48 -11.20 12.12
C GLU A 101 24.45 -12.32 11.83
N LEU A 102 23.38 -12.02 11.10
CA LEU A 102 22.34 -12.99 10.76
C LEU A 102 22.46 -13.52 9.33
N ARG A 103 23.15 -12.78 8.47
CA ARG A 103 23.07 -12.95 7.01
C ARG A 103 23.59 -14.31 6.55
N GLU A 104 24.77 -14.71 7.00
CA GLU A 104 25.40 -15.97 6.55
C GLU A 104 24.59 -17.19 7.00
N ASP A 105 24.26 -17.27 8.29
CA ASP A 105 23.48 -18.36 8.88
C ASP A 105 22.09 -18.47 8.23
N LEU A 106 21.42 -17.33 7.98
CA LEU A 106 20.11 -17.31 7.35
C LEU A 106 20.15 -17.80 5.90
N ILE A 107 21.15 -17.38 5.11
CA ILE A 107 21.31 -17.84 3.73
C ILE A 107 21.51 -19.37 3.70
N GLN A 108 22.43 -19.88 4.52
CA GLN A 108 22.69 -21.32 4.59
C GLN A 108 21.44 -22.11 4.98
N PHE A 109 20.70 -21.63 5.98
CA PHE A 109 19.44 -22.26 6.39
C PHE A 109 18.40 -22.27 5.26
N MET A 110 18.22 -21.15 4.56
CA MET A 110 17.27 -21.05 3.45
C MET A 110 17.62 -21.99 2.30
N GLU A 111 18.90 -22.11 1.94
CA GLU A 111 19.37 -23.05 0.91
C GLU A 111 19.07 -24.51 1.28
N GLN A 112 19.31 -24.90 2.55
CA GLN A 112 19.00 -26.24 3.04
C GLN A 112 17.50 -26.55 2.98
N VAL A 113 16.65 -25.61 3.37
CA VAL A 113 15.19 -25.76 3.29
C VAL A 113 14.75 -25.89 1.84
N LEU A 114 15.23 -25.02 0.94
CA LEU A 114 14.86 -25.07 -0.48
C LEU A 114 15.28 -26.39 -1.15
N LYS A 115 16.46 -26.91 -0.80
CA LYS A 115 16.91 -28.22 -1.28
C LYS A 115 15.96 -29.33 -0.79
N ARG A 116 15.65 -29.35 0.51
CA ARG A 116 14.74 -30.33 1.10
C ARG A 116 13.36 -30.32 0.45
N GLU A 117 12.75 -29.15 0.25
CA GLU A 117 11.42 -29.05 -0.36
C GLU A 117 11.40 -29.47 -1.84
N LYS A 118 12.47 -29.18 -2.60
CA LYS A 118 12.61 -29.65 -3.99
C LYS A 118 12.75 -31.16 -4.09
N ASP A 119 13.49 -31.77 -3.16
CA ASP A 119 13.65 -33.22 -3.09
C ASP A 119 12.35 -33.91 -2.64
N PHE A 120 11.51 -33.24 -1.85
CA PHE A 120 10.23 -33.76 -1.36
C PHE A 120 9.08 -33.64 -2.38
N GLY A 121 9.09 -32.59 -3.22
CA GLY A 121 8.08 -32.34 -4.26
C GLY A 121 8.30 -33.12 -5.58
N GLY A 122 9.26 -34.04 -5.61
CA GLY A 122 9.57 -34.92 -6.75
C GLY A 122 8.84 -36.27 -6.74
N VAL A 123 7.63 -36.35 -6.15
CA VAL A 123 6.72 -37.50 -6.21
C VAL A 123 5.42 -37.08 -6.91
#